data_AF-A0A6A6UQU7-F1
#
_entry.id   AF-A0A6A6UQU7-F1
#
_cell.length_a   1.000
_cell.length_b   1.000
_cell.length_c   1.000
_cell.angle_alpha   90.00
_cell.angle_beta   90.00
_cell.angle_gamma   90.00
#
_symmetry.space_group_name_H-M   'P 1'
#
loop_
_entity.id
_entity.type
_entity.pdbx_description
1 polymer ?
#
loop_
_entity_poly.entity_id
_entity_poly.type
_entity_poly.pdbx_seq_one_letter_code
_entity_poly.pdbx_strand_id
1 'polypeptide(L)'
;MACLRKKCSKSCWSAPRPPDSQFILTRLQMKSVMESCPAKSVMATVMGGALGGMFGLFMSSMRYDTPLAANPNLPGGKALVDLPMREQLRHGLRDMGKASLSSAKNFAYLGGVFSGVECCIESLRGKNDIWNGVMGGGLTGGILARKQGPGAMLFGAAGFAAFSYGIEWYMRSPDNERRYPVE
;
A
#
# COMPACT_ATOMS: atom_id res chain seq x y z
N MET A 1 -10.29 23.41 -6.08
CA MET A 1 -10.40 21.95 -6.29
C MET A 1 -11.25 21.20 -5.23
N ALA A 2 -11.84 21.88 -4.23
CA ALA A 2 -12.75 21.26 -3.24
C ALA A 2 -14.26 21.27 -3.63
N CYS A 3 -14.62 21.81 -4.81
CA CYS A 3 -16.01 22.15 -5.14
C CYS A 3 -16.79 21.05 -5.91
N LEU A 4 -16.14 20.01 -6.43
CA LEU A 4 -16.84 18.92 -7.15
C LEU A 4 -17.32 17.77 -6.24
N ARG A 5 -16.89 17.74 -4.97
CA ARG A 5 -17.23 16.69 -3.99
C ARG A 5 -18.68 16.73 -3.46
N LYS A 6 -19.42 17.83 -3.64
CA LYS A 6 -20.73 18.00 -2.97
C LYS A 6 -21.93 17.40 -3.71
N LYS A 7 -21.82 17.05 -5.00
CA LYS A 7 -23.01 16.71 -5.81
C LYS A 7 -23.36 15.22 -5.91
N CYS A 8 -22.43 14.30 -5.63
CA CYS A 8 -22.73 12.86 -5.59
C CYS A 8 -23.15 12.31 -4.23
N SER A 9 -22.82 12.99 -3.12
CA SER A 9 -23.13 12.47 -1.77
C SER A 9 -24.60 12.68 -1.34
N LYS A 10 -25.33 13.63 -1.94
CA LYS A 10 -26.63 14.07 -1.42
C LYS A 10 -27.85 13.31 -1.95
N SER A 11 -27.72 12.60 -3.07
CA SER A 11 -28.91 12.07 -3.78
C SER A 11 -29.31 10.64 -3.40
N CYS A 12 -28.50 9.91 -2.63
CA CYS A 12 -28.80 8.53 -2.20
C CYS A 12 -29.29 8.41 -0.73
N TRP A 13 -29.43 9.53 -0.01
CA TRP A 13 -29.72 9.54 1.44
C TRP A 13 -31.20 9.65 1.80
N SER A 14 -32.11 9.72 0.82
CA SER A 14 -33.54 9.98 1.06
C SER A 14 -34.42 8.76 0.76
N ALA A 15 -34.18 7.65 1.44
CA ALA A 15 -35.16 6.55 1.51
C ALA A 15 -35.30 6.10 2.98
N PRO A 16 -36.53 6.13 3.57
CA PRO A 16 -36.75 5.65 4.93
C PRO A 16 -36.66 4.12 4.96
N ARG A 17 -36.12 3.51 6.04
CA ARG A 17 -35.99 2.04 6.16
C ARG A 17 -36.57 1.44 7.46
N PRO A 18 -37.17 0.23 7.37
CA PRO A 18 -37.93 -0.48 8.41
C PRO A 18 -37.04 -1.15 9.52
N PRO A 19 -37.63 -1.79 10.57
CA PRO A 19 -37.04 -1.93 11.92
C PRO A 19 -36.16 -3.18 12.20
N ASP A 20 -35.60 -3.83 11.18
CA ASP A 20 -34.71 -5.01 11.23
C ASP A 20 -33.20 -4.65 11.21
N SER A 21 -32.87 -3.50 11.81
CA SER A 21 -31.84 -2.56 11.36
C SER A 21 -30.43 -2.64 11.97
N GLN A 22 -30.03 -3.70 12.70
CA GLN A 22 -28.69 -3.73 13.33
C GLN A 22 -27.61 -4.34 12.42
N PHE A 23 -27.77 -5.60 11.99
CA PHE A 23 -26.73 -6.29 11.20
C PHE A 23 -26.55 -5.72 9.77
N ILE A 24 -27.66 -5.31 9.13
CA ILE A 24 -27.67 -4.78 7.76
C ILE A 24 -27.10 -3.35 7.73
N LEU A 25 -27.35 -2.54 8.76
CA LEU A 25 -26.79 -1.19 8.87
C LEU A 25 -25.29 -1.25 9.13
N THR A 26 -24.79 -2.15 9.99
CA THR A 26 -23.34 -2.35 10.16
C THR A 26 -22.69 -2.84 8.86
N ARG A 27 -23.32 -3.75 8.11
CA ARG A 27 -22.84 -4.19 6.77
C ARG A 27 -22.84 -3.05 5.74
N LEU A 28 -23.86 -2.20 5.71
CA LEU A 28 -23.95 -1.05 4.82
C LEU A 28 -22.99 0.07 5.21
N GLN A 29 -22.81 0.30 6.52
CA GLN A 29 -21.79 1.21 7.02
C GLN A 29 -20.40 0.68 6.69
N MET A 30 -20.13 -0.61 6.86
CA MET A 30 -18.89 -1.25 6.41
C MET A 30 -18.69 -1.13 4.89
N LYS A 31 -19.73 -1.36 4.07
CA LYS A 31 -19.67 -1.15 2.61
C LYS A 31 -19.38 0.31 2.26
N SER A 32 -20.08 1.27 2.89
CA SER A 32 -19.86 2.70 2.64
C SER A 32 -18.51 3.20 3.13
N VAL A 33 -17.97 2.61 4.20
CA VAL A 33 -16.61 2.87 4.69
C VAL A 33 -15.62 2.27 3.70
N MET A 34 -15.80 1.03 3.24
CA MET A 34 -14.93 0.41 2.24
C MET A 34 -14.99 1.08 0.86
N GLU A 35 -16.11 1.72 0.52
CA GLU A 35 -16.28 2.54 -0.69
C GLU A 35 -15.75 3.97 -0.52
N SER A 36 -15.42 4.39 0.71
CA SER A 36 -14.87 5.72 0.94
C SER A 36 -13.37 5.74 0.62
N CYS A 37 -12.97 6.65 -0.27
CA CYS A 37 -11.55 6.92 -0.55
C CYS A 37 -10.66 7.04 0.69
N PRO A 38 -11.04 7.80 1.74
CA PRO A 38 -10.17 7.93 2.92
C PRO A 38 -9.97 6.61 3.65
N ALA A 39 -11.00 5.78 3.79
CA ALA A 39 -10.85 4.52 4.50
C ALA A 39 -10.11 3.47 3.66
N LYS A 40 -10.35 3.41 2.34
CA LYS A 40 -9.59 2.55 1.41
C LYS A 40 -8.10 2.88 1.46
N SER A 41 -7.76 4.16 1.49
CA SER A 41 -6.37 4.62 1.64
C SER A 41 -5.77 4.31 3.00
N VAL A 42 -6.49 4.50 4.10
CA VAL A 42 -5.99 4.15 5.44
C VAL A 42 -5.72 2.65 5.54
N MET A 43 -6.65 1.81 5.10
CA MET A 43 -6.48 0.35 5.12
C MET A 43 -5.29 -0.10 4.28
N ALA A 44 -5.15 0.42 3.05
CA ALA A 44 -4.02 0.12 2.18
C ALA A 44 -2.68 0.58 2.77
N THR A 45 -2.66 1.74 3.42
CA THR A 45 -1.46 2.30 4.08
C THR A 45 -1.05 1.45 5.28
N VAL A 46 -2.01 1.02 6.11
CA VAL A 46 -1.75 0.17 7.28
C VAL A 46 -1.26 -1.21 6.85
N MET A 47 -1.94 -1.83 5.88
CA MET A 47 -1.54 -3.14 5.34
C MET A 47 -0.15 -3.08 4.69
N GLY A 48 0.10 -2.07 3.86
CA GLY A 48 1.42 -1.85 3.25
C GLY A 48 2.51 -1.57 4.27
N GLY A 49 2.20 -0.79 5.32
CA GLY A 49 3.12 -0.52 6.42
C GLY A 49 3.48 -1.77 7.22
N ALA A 50 2.50 -2.64 7.50
CA ALA A 50 2.72 -3.89 8.21
C ALA A 50 3.63 -4.84 7.41
N LEU A 51 3.31 -5.06 6.13
CA LEU A 51 4.12 -5.88 5.22
C LEU A 51 5.53 -5.31 5.04
N GLY A 52 5.66 -3.99 4.89
CA GLY A 52 6.94 -3.31 4.77
C GLY A 52 7.77 -3.36 6.05
N GLY A 53 7.14 -3.30 7.22
CA GLY A 53 7.80 -3.44 8.51
C GLY A 53 8.36 -4.84 8.72
N MET A 54 7.59 -5.87 8.38
CA MET A 54 8.05 -7.26 8.41
C MET A 54 9.18 -7.51 7.41
N PHE A 55 9.02 -7.04 6.18
CA PHE A 55 10.06 -7.14 5.16
C PHE A 55 11.35 -6.40 5.57
N GLY A 56 11.24 -5.23 6.20
CA GLY A 56 12.38 -4.47 6.69
C GLY A 56 13.09 -5.11 7.89
N LEU A 57 12.35 -5.74 8.80
CA LEU A 57 12.95 -6.54 9.89
C LEU A 57 13.71 -7.75 9.32
N PHE A 58 13.10 -8.46 8.38
CA PHE A 58 13.71 -9.62 7.74
C PHE A 58 14.98 -9.26 6.94
N MET A 59 14.92 -8.20 6.13
CA MET A 59 16.10 -7.70 5.41
C MET A 59 17.21 -7.23 6.36
N SER A 60 16.85 -6.72 7.54
CA SER A 60 17.82 -6.33 8.56
C SER A 60 18.43 -7.55 9.23
N SER A 61 17.66 -8.61 9.53
CA SER A 61 18.21 -9.84 10.13
C SER A 61 19.24 -10.49 9.20
N MET A 62 18.94 -10.59 7.90
CA MET A 62 19.89 -11.16 6.93
C MET A 62 21.20 -10.37 6.81
N ARG A 63 21.20 -9.06 7.11
CA ARG A 63 22.44 -8.26 7.15
C ARG A 63 23.20 -8.40 8.48
N TYR A 64 22.52 -8.80 9.54
CA TYR A 64 23.15 -9.09 10.85
C TYR A 64 23.72 -10.51 10.94
N ASP A 65 23.16 -11.49 10.21
CA ASP A 65 23.65 -12.88 10.18
C ASP A 65 24.96 -13.07 9.39
N THR A 66 25.40 -12.09 8.59
CA THR A 66 26.67 -12.18 7.85
C THR A 66 27.86 -11.71 8.71
N PRO A 67 28.88 -12.55 8.99
CA PRO A 67 30.11 -12.14 9.70
C PRO A 67 30.97 -11.12 8.92
N LEU A 68 30.52 -10.73 7.72
CA LEU A 68 31.02 -9.58 6.97
C LEU A 68 30.57 -8.22 7.56
N ALA A 69 29.78 -8.19 8.64
CA ALA A 69 29.59 -7.01 9.47
C ALA A 69 30.86 -6.60 10.23
N ALA A 70 31.89 -7.46 10.30
CA ALA A 70 33.24 -7.11 10.71
C ALA A 70 34.05 -6.41 9.59
N ASN A 71 33.45 -6.11 8.42
CA ASN A 71 34.14 -5.40 7.34
C ASN A 71 34.18 -3.88 7.64
N PRO A 72 35.38 -3.27 7.74
CA PRO A 72 35.58 -1.86 8.06
C PRO A 72 34.96 -0.86 7.06
N ASN A 73 34.48 -1.30 5.89
CA ASN A 73 34.01 -0.43 4.81
C ASN A 73 32.48 -0.36 4.66
N LEU A 74 31.70 -0.99 5.55
CA LEU A 74 30.24 -0.84 5.59
C LEU A 74 29.80 0.18 6.67
N PRO A 75 28.82 1.06 6.38
CA PRO A 75 28.29 1.99 7.36
C PRO A 75 27.53 1.21 8.45
N GLY A 76 28.16 1.06 9.63
CA GLY A 76 27.60 0.39 10.81
C GLY A 76 28.40 -0.82 11.34
N GLY A 77 29.37 -1.35 10.59
CA GLY A 77 30.08 -2.59 10.97
C GLY A 77 31.22 -2.43 11.98
N LYS A 78 31.89 -1.26 12.00
CA LYS A 78 33.05 -1.00 12.89
C LYS A 78 32.70 -0.80 14.37
N ALA A 79 31.45 -0.52 14.71
CA ALA A 79 31.09 0.01 16.01
C ALA A 79 30.56 -1.02 17.02
N LEU A 80 30.35 -2.27 16.61
CA LEU A 80 29.70 -3.26 17.50
C LEU A 80 30.69 -4.11 18.31
N VAL A 81 31.92 -4.34 17.84
CA VAL A 81 32.82 -5.34 18.45
C VAL A 81 33.43 -4.87 19.77
N ASP A 82 33.58 -3.56 20.00
CA ASP A 82 34.23 -3.00 21.19
C ASP A 82 33.27 -2.61 22.34
N LEU A 83 31.95 -2.80 22.19
CA LEU A 83 30.97 -2.46 23.25
C LEU A 83 30.44 -3.71 23.98
N PRO A 84 30.11 -3.60 25.29
CA PRO A 84 29.53 -4.71 26.04
C PRO A 84 28.25 -5.23 25.38
N MET A 85 28.01 -6.54 25.44
CA MET A 85 26.91 -7.25 24.74
C MET A 85 25.52 -6.60 24.90
N ARG A 86 25.27 -5.90 26.02
CA ARG A 86 24.03 -5.16 26.26
C ARG A 86 23.91 -3.89 25.40
N GLU A 87 24.99 -3.13 25.23
CA GLU A 87 24.99 -1.92 24.41
C GLU A 87 24.99 -2.28 22.92
N GLN A 88 25.71 -3.35 22.55
CA GLN A 88 25.71 -3.91 21.20
C GLN A 88 24.29 -4.34 20.76
N LEU A 89 23.57 -5.05 21.62
CA LEU A 89 22.19 -5.45 21.37
C LEU A 89 21.24 -4.25 21.30
N ARG A 90 21.44 -3.24 22.14
CA ARG A 90 20.63 -2.01 22.14
C ARG A 90 20.83 -1.19 20.87
N HIS A 91 22.06 -1.10 20.37
CA HIS A 91 22.37 -0.46 19.10
C HIS A 91 21.82 -1.27 17.92
N GLY A 92 21.98 -2.59 17.93
CA GLY A 92 21.41 -3.50 16.93
C GLY A 92 19.89 -3.38 16.82
N LEU A 93 19.17 -3.44 17.95
CA LEU A 93 17.72 -3.28 17.97
C LEU A 93 17.27 -1.89 17.49
N ARG A 94 18.04 -0.83 17.78
CA ARG A 94 17.75 0.52 17.27
C ARG A 94 17.92 0.61 15.75
N ASP A 95 18.95 -0.01 15.19
CA ASP A 95 19.22 0.06 13.76
C ASP A 95 18.30 -0.87 12.96
N MET A 96 18.01 -2.06 13.47
CA MET A 96 16.94 -2.94 12.95
C MET A 96 15.57 -2.24 12.98
N GLY A 97 15.26 -1.56 14.08
CA GLY A 97 14.03 -0.79 14.23
C GLY A 97 13.94 0.37 13.24
N LYS A 98 15.02 1.15 13.06
CA LYS A 98 15.07 2.24 12.06
C LYS A 98 14.93 1.73 10.64
N ALA A 99 15.59 0.62 10.30
CA ALA A 99 15.52 0.02 8.98
C ALA A 99 14.10 -0.52 8.69
N SER A 100 13.50 -1.23 9.65
CA SER A 100 12.10 -1.66 9.56
C SER A 100 11.13 -0.49 9.41
N LEU A 101 11.28 0.56 10.21
CA LEU A 101 10.45 1.76 10.13
C LEU A 101 10.62 2.49 8.79
N SER A 102 11.83 2.54 8.24
CA SER A 102 12.08 3.13 6.93
C SER A 102 11.36 2.34 5.82
N SER A 103 11.49 1.01 5.83
CA SER A 103 10.77 0.14 4.89
C SER A 103 9.26 0.26 5.04
N ALA A 104 8.74 0.19 6.26
CA ALA A 104 7.31 0.36 6.54
C ALA A 104 6.77 1.69 5.98
N LYS A 105 7.49 2.81 6.17
CA LYS A 105 7.10 4.12 5.63
C LYS A 105 7.04 4.12 4.10
N ASN A 106 8.01 3.50 3.44
CA ASN A 106 8.03 3.43 1.97
C ASN A 106 6.86 2.60 1.43
N PHE A 107 6.59 1.42 1.99
CA PHE A 107 5.47 0.58 1.55
C PHE A 107 4.10 1.17 1.93
N ALA A 108 3.99 1.83 3.08
CA ALA A 108 2.82 2.59 3.46
C ALA A 108 2.55 3.72 2.46
N TYR A 109 3.58 4.47 2.06
CA TYR A 109 3.47 5.53 1.05
C TYR A 109 3.06 4.97 -0.31
N LEU A 110 3.66 3.86 -0.75
CA LEU A 110 3.29 3.17 -1.99
C LEU A 110 1.82 2.76 -1.99
N GLY A 111 1.35 2.09 -0.93
CA GLY A 111 -0.05 1.64 -0.81
C GLY A 111 -1.05 2.79 -0.69
N GLY A 112 -0.67 3.87 0.01
CA GLY A 112 -1.48 5.07 0.15
C GLY A 112 -1.65 5.83 -1.16
N VAL A 113 -0.57 6.00 -1.93
CA VAL A 113 -0.63 6.67 -3.25
C VAL A 113 -1.43 5.82 -4.23
N PHE A 114 -1.19 4.51 -4.29
CA PHE A 114 -1.90 3.60 -5.19
C PHE A 114 -3.42 3.65 -4.98
N SER A 115 -3.87 3.38 -3.75
CA SER A 115 -5.29 3.43 -3.38
C SER A 115 -5.93 4.81 -3.57
N GLY A 116 -5.16 5.89 -3.33
CA GLY A 116 -5.62 7.26 -3.53
C GLY A 116 -5.83 7.59 -5.01
N VAL A 117 -4.91 7.18 -5.88
CA VAL A 117 -4.98 7.42 -7.33
C VAL A 117 -6.13 6.63 -7.94
N GLU A 118 -6.29 5.34 -7.59
CA GLU A 118 -7.43 4.55 -8.03
C GLU A 118 -8.76 5.17 -7.64
N CYS A 119 -8.91 5.57 -6.37
CA CYS A 119 -10.17 6.16 -5.91
C CYS A 119 -10.47 7.51 -6.59
N CYS A 120 -9.45 8.29 -6.93
CA CYS A 120 -9.62 9.51 -7.72
C CYS A 120 -10.11 9.20 -9.15
N ILE A 121 -9.57 8.18 -9.80
CA ILE A 121 -9.96 7.77 -11.15
C ILE A 121 -11.40 7.22 -11.15
N GLU A 122 -11.71 6.32 -10.21
CA GLU A 122 -13.06 5.77 -10.02
C GLU A 122 -14.08 6.90 -9.78
N SER A 123 -13.75 7.88 -8.93
CA SER A 123 -14.60 9.03 -8.64
C SER A 123 -14.84 9.94 -9.85
N LEU A 124 -13.89 10.00 -10.79
CA LEU A 124 -14.02 10.82 -12.01
C LEU A 124 -14.78 10.10 -13.13
N ARG A 125 -14.65 8.77 -13.24
CA ARG A 125 -15.24 7.97 -14.34
C ARG A 125 -16.57 7.30 -13.98
N GLY A 126 -16.85 7.08 -12.70
CA GLY A 126 -18.09 6.43 -12.24
C GLY A 126 -18.26 4.98 -12.70
N LYS A 127 -17.18 4.34 -13.16
CA LYS A 127 -17.13 2.93 -13.58
C LYS A 127 -15.93 2.27 -12.92
N ASN A 128 -16.03 0.98 -12.60
CA ASN A 128 -14.91 0.17 -12.11
C ASN A 128 -14.58 -0.91 -13.16
N ASP A 129 -13.56 -0.63 -13.97
CA ASP A 129 -13.09 -1.50 -15.05
C ASP A 129 -11.58 -1.76 -14.88
N ILE A 130 -11.08 -2.83 -15.51
CA ILE A 130 -9.65 -3.21 -15.54
C ILE A 130 -8.75 -2.01 -15.92
N TRP A 131 -9.22 -1.17 -16.83
CA TRP A 131 -8.46 0.02 -17.24
C TRP A 131 -8.21 1.02 -16.10
N ASN A 132 -9.02 1.02 -15.04
CA ASN A 132 -8.79 1.88 -13.88
C ASN A 132 -7.63 1.38 -13.01
N GLY A 133 -7.48 0.07 -12.82
CA GLY A 133 -6.34 -0.50 -12.10
C GLY A 133 -5.04 -0.35 -12.90
N VAL A 134 -5.08 -0.57 -14.21
CA VAL A 134 -3.92 -0.35 -15.10
C VAL A 134 -3.51 1.13 -15.13
N MET A 135 -4.45 2.04 -15.32
CA MET A 135 -4.17 3.48 -15.33
C MET A 135 -3.77 3.99 -13.94
N GLY A 136 -4.38 3.46 -12.88
CA GLY A 136 -4.06 3.77 -11.50
C GLY A 136 -2.65 3.33 -11.14
N GLY A 137 -2.27 2.11 -11.51
CA GLY A 137 -0.92 1.58 -11.39
C GLY A 137 0.10 2.40 -12.19
N GLY A 138 -0.19 2.67 -13.46
CA GLY A 138 0.69 3.47 -14.32
C GLY A 138 0.92 4.89 -13.80
N LEU A 139 -0.16 5.59 -13.41
CA LEU A 139 -0.06 6.92 -12.83
C LEU A 139 0.69 6.90 -11.50
N THR A 140 0.41 5.92 -10.63
CA THR A 140 1.11 5.77 -9.36
C THR A 140 2.60 5.53 -9.56
N GLY A 141 2.98 4.62 -10.46
CA GLY A 141 4.38 4.33 -10.83
C GLY A 141 5.11 5.56 -11.38
N GLY A 142 4.44 6.34 -12.22
CA GLY A 142 4.98 7.61 -12.72
C GLY A 142 5.13 8.67 -11.63
N ILE A 143 4.15 8.82 -10.74
CA ILE A 143 4.17 9.77 -9.61
C ILE A 143 5.31 9.45 -8.64
N LEU A 144 5.53 8.17 -8.36
CA LEU A 144 6.61 7.70 -7.48
C LEU A 144 7.99 8.01 -8.06
N ALA A 145 8.15 7.84 -9.37
CA ALA A 145 9.41 8.08 -10.05
C ALA A 145 9.64 9.53 -10.48
N ARG A 146 8.74 10.47 -10.12
CA ARG A 146 8.82 11.89 -10.51
C ARG A 146 10.16 12.57 -10.16
N LYS A 147 10.82 12.11 -9.09
CA LYS A 147 12.09 12.68 -8.61
C LYS A 147 13.32 12.03 -9.27
N GLN A 148 13.14 10.93 -10.00
CA GLN A 148 14.23 10.11 -10.55
C GLN A 148 14.47 10.38 -12.05
N GLY A 149 13.73 11.33 -12.64
CA GLY A 149 13.86 11.75 -14.04
C GLY A 149 12.82 11.11 -14.98
N PRO A 150 12.66 11.63 -16.21
CA PRO A 150 11.60 11.23 -17.13
C PRO A 150 11.71 9.76 -17.58
N GLY A 151 12.93 9.24 -17.76
CA GLY A 151 13.14 7.83 -18.09
C GLY A 151 12.66 6.88 -16.99
N ALA A 152 12.94 7.22 -15.73
CA ALA A 152 12.47 6.45 -14.58
C ALA A 152 10.94 6.54 -14.43
N MET A 153 10.33 7.68 -14.77
CA MET A 153 8.87 7.83 -14.79
C MET A 153 8.20 6.91 -15.80
N LEU A 154 8.74 6.83 -17.03
CA LEU A 154 8.20 5.95 -18.06
C LEU A 154 8.37 4.48 -17.69
N PHE A 155 9.55 4.09 -17.21
CA PHE A 155 9.81 2.73 -16.77
C PHE A 155 8.93 2.34 -15.57
N GLY A 156 8.81 3.23 -14.58
CA GLY A 156 7.95 3.04 -13.42
C GLY A 156 6.48 2.94 -13.81
N ALA A 157 5.98 3.83 -14.67
CA ALA A 157 4.61 3.77 -15.17
C ALA A 157 4.34 2.47 -15.94
N ALA A 158 5.23 2.06 -16.84
CA ALA A 158 5.08 0.83 -17.60
C ALA A 158 5.08 -0.41 -16.69
N GLY A 159 6.03 -0.49 -15.75
CA GLY A 159 6.14 -1.62 -14.83
C GLY A 159 4.94 -1.77 -13.91
N PHE A 160 4.48 -0.68 -13.29
CA PHE A 160 3.31 -0.72 -12.40
C PHE A 160 2.01 -0.94 -13.18
N ALA A 161 1.87 -0.41 -14.40
CA ALA A 161 0.72 -0.69 -15.26
C ALA A 161 0.66 -2.17 -15.67
N ALA A 162 1.80 -2.75 -16.08
CA ALA A 162 1.89 -4.15 -16.46
C ALA A 162 1.62 -5.09 -15.28
N PHE A 163 2.17 -4.77 -14.10
CA PHE A 163 1.90 -5.54 -12.88
C PHE A 163 0.41 -5.50 -12.50
N SER A 164 -0.21 -4.32 -12.55
CA SER A 164 -1.64 -4.15 -12.23
C SER A 164 -2.53 -4.92 -13.22
N TYR A 165 -2.20 -4.85 -14.52
CA TYR A 165 -2.89 -5.64 -15.55
C TYR A 165 -2.77 -7.15 -15.28
N GLY A 166 -1.58 -7.62 -14.93
CA GLY A 166 -1.34 -9.03 -14.62
C GLY A 166 -2.16 -9.52 -13.41
N ILE A 167 -2.27 -8.70 -12.37
CA ILE A 167 -3.08 -9.01 -11.18
C ILE A 167 -4.57 -9.06 -11.51
N GLU A 168 -5.08 -8.09 -12.27
CA GLU A 168 -6.49 -8.08 -12.68
C GLU A 168 -6.83 -9.22 -13.65
N TRP A 169 -5.91 -9.54 -14.57
CA TRP A 169 -6.05 -10.69 -15.46
C TRP A 169 -6.07 -12.01 -14.69
N TYR A 170 -5.18 -12.15 -13.70
CA TYR A 170 -5.15 -13.32 -12.82
C TYR A 170 -6.46 -13.45 -12.03
N MET A 171 -6.89 -12.39 -11.33
CA MET A 171 -8.10 -12.46 -10.49
C MET A 171 -9.38 -12.68 -11.30
N ARG A 172 -9.43 -12.22 -12.56
CA ARG A 172 -10.59 -12.39 -13.45
C ARG A 172 -10.53 -13.65 -14.31
N SER A 173 -9.58 -14.55 -14.06
CA SER A 173 -9.53 -15.83 -14.75
C SER A 173 -10.67 -16.76 -14.29
N PRO A 174 -11.34 -17.48 -15.21
CA PRO A 174 -12.56 -18.25 -14.93
C PRO A 174 -12.37 -19.38 -13.90
N ASP A 175 -11.13 -19.82 -13.68
CA ASP A 175 -10.80 -20.82 -12.65
C ASP A 175 -10.81 -20.24 -11.23
N ASN A 176 -10.54 -18.95 -11.07
CA ASN A 176 -10.63 -18.26 -9.78
C ASN A 176 -12.08 -17.94 -9.42
N GLU A 177 -12.90 -17.62 -10.42
CA GLU A 177 -14.34 -17.33 -10.26
C GLU A 177 -15.12 -18.55 -9.74
N ARG A 178 -14.69 -19.77 -10.10
CA ARG A 178 -15.21 -21.02 -9.51
C ARG A 178 -14.67 -21.33 -8.10
N ARG A 179 -13.52 -20.79 -7.72
CA ARG A 179 -12.81 -21.11 -6.47
C ARG A 179 -13.18 -20.16 -5.32
N TYR A 180 -13.55 -18.92 -5.63
CA TYR A 180 -14.04 -17.92 -4.68
C TYR A 180 -15.36 -17.31 -5.17
N PRO A 181 -16.49 -18.04 -5.05
CA PRO A 181 -17.79 -17.48 -5.36
C PRO A 181 -18.05 -16.28 -4.43
N VAL A 182 -18.21 -15.09 -5.02
CA VAL A 182 -18.66 -13.89 -4.32
C VAL A 182 -20.18 -13.98 -4.13
N GLU A 183 -20.59 -14.71 -3.10
CA GLU A 183 -21.97 -14.70 -2.55
C GLU A 183 -22.15 -13.63 -1.46
#